data_AF-A0A182WIM8-F1
#
_entry.id   AF-A0A182WIM8-F1
#
_cell.length_a   1.000
_cell.length_b   1.000
_cell.length_c   1.000
_cell.angle_alpha   90.00
_cell.angle_beta   90.00
_cell.angle_gamma   90.00
#
_symmetry.space_group_name_H-M   'P 1'
#
loop_
_entity.id
_entity.type
_entity.pdbx_description
1 polymer ?
#
loop_
_entity_poly.entity_id
_entity_poly.type
_entity_poly.pdbx_seq_one_letter_code
_entity_poly.pdbx_strand_id
1 'polypeptide(L)'
;MNAIIALCHFCEVHGPGAIFCTQTLRETNIQQLDISFDIDRKGCAACNSIGNHIGLVSRDPESNANFVSSQIPVIGETIPLIKTAAFRSLSSEVSCMASDGGFVFFGDAKYGHVLSHPFHLIDSEARGFQKRFSIVILMKDKMFLLNTQPFLADCMGKISRELQEYARLVHECDLRRQGLDRAQRMNKCYGSGATCSATNIIANRSLIELSGKESIYAYVHAHFSFILWAGARYLTENITLGYPSTPVWLGKETEEGFAIVQSDKEGYQMRRLGLASGDKPFNQVDEITRAKYSLRMFRSILKMNFLSVCYCALTGIQIVIRGTPVKGYCLVANLKKFLPEALHKLARAHAETYTSANEFRIINLKQEAAAPHSSSSIMRVDLVDDQNNDTVAVCAWEGELPSKLPSLLQKIIKAIDEDLFNDHALDKHLRVLVEEWKNKVVCIRKVSSNQDVAKIKKIMGVQPQDQVLINYWYNHL
;
A
#
# COMPACT_ATOMS: atom_id res chain seq x y z
N MET A 1 -0.36 9.18 -9.93
CA MET A 1 0.35 10.47 -9.93
C MET A 1 -0.65 11.54 -9.53
N ASN A 2 -0.34 12.35 -8.52
CA ASN A 2 -1.19 13.50 -8.16
C ASN A 2 -0.72 14.72 -8.95
N ALA A 3 -1.31 14.89 -10.13
CA ALA A 3 -0.97 15.94 -11.07
C ALA A 3 -2.23 16.39 -11.82
N ILE A 4 -2.15 17.58 -12.40
CA ILE A 4 -3.18 18.10 -13.31
C ILE A 4 -2.55 18.22 -14.68
N ILE A 5 -3.15 17.57 -15.67
CA ILE A 5 -2.75 17.70 -17.07
C ILE A 5 -3.76 18.61 -17.76
N ALA A 6 -3.29 19.65 -18.45
CA ALA A 6 -4.17 20.54 -19.18
C ALA A 6 -3.68 20.75 -20.62
N LEU A 7 -4.65 20.80 -21.54
CA LEU A 7 -4.46 21.30 -22.89
C LEU A 7 -4.79 22.79 -22.90
N CYS A 8 -3.84 23.59 -23.33
CA CYS A 8 -3.90 25.05 -23.38
C CYS A 8 -3.88 25.53 -24.83
N HIS A 9 -4.57 26.63 -25.09
CA HIS A 9 -4.66 27.27 -26.38
C HIS A 9 -4.44 28.78 -26.25
N PHE A 10 -3.66 29.36 -27.17
CA PHE A 10 -3.59 30.81 -27.31
C PHE A 10 -4.66 31.27 -28.30
N CYS A 11 -5.77 31.80 -27.77
CA CYS A 11 -6.83 32.38 -28.57
C CYS A 11 -6.51 33.84 -28.91
N GLU A 12 -6.67 34.24 -30.17
CA GLU A 12 -6.43 35.64 -30.57
C GLU A 12 -7.43 36.62 -29.96
N VAL A 13 -8.60 36.15 -29.55
CA VAL A 13 -9.67 36.97 -28.93
C VAL A 13 -9.54 37.01 -27.42
N HIS A 14 -9.30 35.86 -26.78
CA HIS A 14 -9.34 35.72 -25.31
C HIS A 14 -7.95 35.60 -24.66
N GLY A 15 -6.89 35.46 -25.46
CA GLY A 15 -5.54 35.22 -24.97
C GLY A 15 -5.27 33.76 -24.58
N PRO A 16 -4.20 33.50 -23.81
CA PRO A 16 -3.82 32.16 -23.39
C PRO A 16 -4.76 31.60 -22.32
N GLY A 17 -5.21 30.36 -22.49
CA GLY A 17 -6.05 29.69 -21.51
C GLY A 17 -6.02 28.17 -21.62
N ALA A 18 -6.31 27.49 -20.51
CA ALA A 18 -6.61 26.07 -20.52
C ALA A 18 -8.01 25.84 -21.09
N ILE A 19 -8.13 24.91 -22.03
CA ILE A 19 -9.41 24.53 -22.68
C ILE A 19 -9.88 23.14 -22.25
N PHE A 20 -8.99 22.31 -21.70
CA PHE A 20 -9.33 20.96 -21.24
C PHE A 20 -8.36 20.54 -20.14
N CYS A 21 -8.88 20.08 -19.00
CA CYS A 21 -8.08 19.70 -17.83
C CYS A 21 -8.49 18.32 -17.35
N THR A 22 -7.51 17.48 -17.00
CA THR A 22 -7.69 16.14 -16.41
C THR A 22 -7.02 16.07 -15.04
N GLN A 23 -7.74 15.55 -14.05
CA GLN A 23 -7.31 15.42 -12.67
C GLN A 23 -7.50 14.00 -12.16
N THR A 24 -6.61 13.57 -11.27
CA THR A 24 -6.79 12.35 -10.48
C THR A 24 -7.52 12.69 -9.19
N LEU A 25 -8.67 12.08 -8.95
CA LEU A 25 -9.41 12.18 -7.70
C LEU A 25 -9.51 10.80 -7.04
N ARG A 26 -9.11 10.69 -5.77
CA ARG A 26 -9.25 9.47 -4.96
C ARG A 26 -10.39 9.65 -3.97
N GLU A 27 -11.18 8.60 -3.75
CA GLU A 27 -12.24 8.53 -2.72
C GLU A 27 -13.31 9.64 -2.78
N THR A 28 -13.37 10.41 -3.87
CA THR A 28 -14.37 11.45 -4.06
C THR A 28 -15.64 10.88 -4.67
N ASN A 29 -16.78 11.29 -4.14
CA ASN A 29 -18.06 10.99 -4.77
C ASN A 29 -18.23 11.88 -6.01
N ILE A 30 -18.04 11.28 -7.20
CA ILE A 30 -18.11 11.98 -8.48
C ILE A 30 -19.46 12.70 -8.65
N GLN A 31 -20.55 12.17 -8.07
CA GLN A 31 -21.89 12.75 -8.19
C GLN A 31 -22.07 14.05 -7.40
N GLN A 32 -21.16 14.34 -6.47
CA GLN A 32 -21.17 15.58 -5.66
C GLN A 32 -20.21 16.64 -6.20
N LEU A 33 -19.51 16.36 -7.31
CA LEU A 33 -18.65 17.35 -7.95
C LEU A 33 -19.51 18.42 -8.60
N ASP A 34 -19.31 19.67 -8.19
CA ASP A 34 -19.92 20.80 -8.86
C ASP A 34 -19.15 21.11 -10.15
N ILE A 35 -19.71 20.64 -11.27
CA ILE A 35 -19.19 20.88 -12.62
C ILE A 35 -19.83 22.17 -13.19
N SER A 36 -20.60 22.93 -12.40
CA SER A 36 -21.23 24.18 -12.85
C SER A 36 -20.18 25.27 -12.97
N PHE A 37 -19.58 25.38 -14.15
CA PHE A 37 -18.55 26.39 -14.40
C PHE A 37 -19.16 27.72 -14.81
N ASP A 38 -18.51 28.80 -14.34
CA ASP A 38 -18.78 30.22 -14.58
C ASP A 38 -19.52 30.53 -15.90
N ILE A 39 -20.84 30.74 -15.81
CA ILE A 39 -21.77 30.93 -16.94
C ILE A 39 -21.44 32.21 -17.73
N ASP A 40 -20.72 33.15 -17.10
CA ASP A 40 -20.39 34.45 -17.68
C ASP A 40 -19.25 34.41 -18.71
N ARG A 41 -18.50 33.28 -18.80
CA ARG A 41 -17.54 33.07 -19.89
C ARG A 41 -18.24 32.60 -21.16
N LYS A 42 -18.77 33.55 -21.94
CA LYS A 42 -19.09 33.33 -23.36
C LYS A 42 -17.80 33.12 -24.17
N GLY A 43 -17.21 31.93 -24.06
CA GLY A 43 -16.04 31.54 -24.85
C GLY A 43 -16.36 31.45 -26.35
N CYS A 44 -15.36 31.68 -27.21
CA CYS A 44 -15.50 31.41 -28.65
C CYS A 44 -15.43 29.90 -28.93
N ALA A 45 -15.79 29.49 -30.14
CA ALA A 45 -15.73 28.09 -30.58
C ALA A 45 -14.34 27.45 -30.39
N ALA A 46 -13.24 28.21 -30.53
CA ALA A 46 -11.88 27.72 -30.27
C ALA A 46 -11.54 27.49 -28.79
N CYS A 47 -12.20 28.22 -27.89
CA CYS A 47 -11.96 28.12 -26.44
C CYS A 47 -12.90 27.13 -25.75
N ASN A 48 -14.00 26.76 -26.39
CA ASN A 48 -14.98 25.81 -25.86
C ASN A 48 -14.58 24.38 -26.27
N SER A 49 -14.48 23.47 -25.29
CA SER A 49 -14.12 22.08 -25.53
C SER A 49 -15.33 21.16 -25.54
N ILE A 50 -15.67 20.59 -24.39
CA ILE A 50 -16.82 19.72 -24.17
C ILE A 50 -17.99 20.47 -23.49
N GLY A 51 -17.86 21.79 -23.31
CA GLY A 51 -18.84 22.64 -22.64
C GLY A 51 -18.66 22.71 -21.12
N ASN A 52 -19.52 23.53 -20.49
CA ASN A 52 -19.44 23.87 -19.07
C ASN A 52 -20.26 22.93 -18.15
N HIS A 53 -20.90 21.89 -18.69
CA HIS A 53 -21.76 20.99 -17.92
C HIS A 53 -21.46 19.51 -18.13
N ILE A 54 -20.44 19.20 -18.94
CA ILE A 54 -20.09 17.84 -19.31
C ILE A 54 -18.66 17.58 -18.81
N GLY A 55 -18.48 16.43 -18.16
CA GLY A 55 -17.19 15.91 -17.76
C GLY A 55 -17.02 14.46 -18.22
N LEU A 56 -15.78 14.08 -18.54
CA LEU A 56 -15.42 12.71 -18.88
C LEU A 56 -14.76 12.05 -17.68
N VAL A 57 -15.09 10.79 -17.40
CA VAL A 57 -14.57 10.06 -16.24
C VAL A 57 -14.10 8.67 -16.64
N SER A 58 -12.86 8.35 -16.28
CA SER A 58 -12.30 7.01 -16.36
C SER A 58 -11.97 6.51 -14.94
N ARG A 59 -12.34 5.27 -14.60
CA ARG A 59 -12.09 4.69 -13.28
C ARG A 59 -11.06 3.57 -13.35
N ASP A 60 -10.06 3.62 -12.48
CA ASP A 60 -9.16 2.50 -12.22
C ASP A 60 -9.73 1.65 -11.07
N PRO A 61 -10.20 0.42 -11.35
CA PRO A 61 -10.80 -0.44 -10.32
C PRO A 61 -9.78 -0.93 -9.28
N GLU A 62 -8.48 -1.02 -9.62
CA GLU A 62 -7.45 -1.51 -8.71
C GLU A 62 -7.09 -0.47 -7.63
N SER A 63 -6.93 0.78 -8.04
CA SER A 63 -6.55 1.88 -7.14
C SER A 63 -7.74 2.70 -6.64
N ASN A 64 -8.95 2.38 -7.08
CA ASN A 64 -10.19 3.14 -6.87
C ASN A 64 -10.03 4.64 -7.20
N ALA A 65 -9.14 4.97 -8.14
CA ALA A 65 -8.89 6.31 -8.60
C ALA A 65 -9.81 6.67 -9.76
N ASN A 66 -10.38 7.87 -9.73
CA ASN A 66 -11.17 8.43 -10.81
C ASN A 66 -10.34 9.51 -11.53
N PHE A 67 -10.19 9.38 -12.84
CA PHE A 67 -9.60 10.40 -13.70
C PHE A 67 -10.73 11.21 -14.31
N VAL A 68 -10.84 12.48 -13.92
CA VAL A 68 -11.94 13.36 -14.33
C VAL A 68 -11.41 14.44 -15.25
N SER A 69 -12.00 14.59 -16.42
CA SER A 69 -11.72 15.66 -17.36
C SER A 69 -12.89 16.62 -17.54
N SER A 70 -12.59 17.90 -17.59
CA SER A 70 -13.56 18.99 -17.80
C SER A 70 -12.87 20.20 -18.43
N GLN A 71 -13.64 21.20 -18.88
CA GLN A 71 -13.07 22.41 -19.48
C GLN A 71 -12.24 23.22 -18.47
N ILE A 72 -12.66 23.26 -17.21
CA ILE A 72 -12.00 23.97 -16.10
C ILE A 72 -11.71 22.95 -15.00
N PRO A 73 -10.60 23.11 -14.26
CA PRO A 73 -10.30 22.27 -13.10
C PRO A 73 -11.48 22.13 -12.13
N VAL A 74 -11.84 20.88 -11.75
CA VAL A 74 -12.98 20.60 -10.86
C VAL A 74 -12.72 21.07 -9.42
N ILE A 75 -11.47 20.98 -8.97
CA ILE A 75 -11.06 21.52 -7.67
C ILE A 75 -10.83 23.03 -7.79
N GLY A 76 -11.67 23.84 -7.14
CA GLY A 76 -11.65 25.30 -7.22
C GLY A 76 -10.28 25.94 -6.92
N GLU A 77 -9.56 25.43 -5.91
CA GLU A 77 -8.23 25.93 -5.52
C GLU A 77 -7.17 25.77 -6.63
N THR A 78 -7.38 24.83 -7.56
CA THR A 78 -6.44 24.54 -8.64
C THR A 78 -6.67 25.40 -9.88
N ILE A 79 -7.83 26.05 -10.00
CA ILE A 79 -8.17 26.96 -11.10
C ILE A 79 -7.13 28.09 -11.27
N PRO A 80 -6.77 28.88 -10.23
CA PRO A 80 -5.77 29.94 -10.38
C PRO A 80 -4.37 29.40 -10.73
N LEU A 81 -4.02 28.20 -10.26
CA LEU A 81 -2.75 27.56 -10.56
C LEU A 81 -2.64 27.22 -12.05
N ILE A 82 -3.68 26.60 -12.62
CA ILE A 82 -3.74 26.24 -14.03
C ILE A 82 -3.82 27.46 -14.93
N LYS A 83 -4.58 28.50 -14.54
CA LYS A 83 -4.60 29.78 -15.27
C LYS A 83 -3.20 30.39 -15.38
N THR A 84 -2.46 30.41 -14.27
CA THR A 84 -1.09 30.94 -14.23
C THR A 84 -0.13 30.07 -15.06
N ALA A 85 -0.25 28.74 -14.96
CA ALA A 85 0.56 27.79 -15.74
C ALA A 85 0.32 27.95 -17.25
N ALA A 86 -0.94 28.06 -17.68
CA ALA A 86 -1.32 28.25 -19.08
C ALA A 86 -0.80 29.58 -19.64
N PHE A 87 -0.96 30.67 -18.88
CA PHE A 87 -0.44 31.99 -19.26
C PHE A 87 1.08 31.96 -19.47
N ARG A 88 1.83 31.45 -18.49
CA ARG A 88 3.30 31.38 -18.57
C ARG A 88 3.75 30.51 -19.74
N SER A 89 3.17 29.32 -19.88
CA SER A 89 3.48 28.36 -20.94
C SER A 89 3.33 28.95 -22.35
N LEU A 90 2.27 29.73 -22.58
CA LEU A 90 1.96 30.25 -23.92
C LEU A 90 2.55 31.64 -24.20
N SER A 91 2.84 32.44 -23.17
CA SER A 91 3.22 33.85 -23.33
C SER A 91 4.60 34.23 -22.78
N SER A 92 5.11 33.54 -21.76
CA SER A 92 6.34 33.97 -21.06
C SER A 92 7.51 33.01 -21.24
N GLU A 93 7.22 31.72 -21.37
CA GLU A 93 8.22 30.66 -21.42
C GLU A 93 8.50 30.28 -22.88
N VAL A 94 9.77 30.34 -23.28
CA VAL A 94 10.20 30.08 -24.66
C VAL A 94 11.13 28.88 -24.66
N SER A 95 10.85 27.91 -25.54
CA SER A 95 11.77 26.80 -25.77
C SER A 95 13.02 27.31 -26.49
N CYS A 96 14.20 27.02 -25.94
CA CYS A 96 15.49 27.39 -26.53
C CYS A 96 15.86 26.51 -27.75
N MET A 97 15.12 25.42 -27.98
CA MET A 97 15.33 24.52 -29.11
C MET A 97 14.43 24.93 -30.28
N ALA A 98 15.02 25.14 -31.46
CA ALA A 98 14.36 25.69 -32.65
C ALA A 98 13.33 24.75 -33.30
N SER A 99 13.23 23.49 -32.87
CA SER A 99 12.22 22.55 -33.33
C SER A 99 10.92 22.70 -32.54
N ASP A 100 9.80 22.73 -33.26
CA ASP A 100 8.47 22.60 -32.65
C ASP A 100 8.41 21.35 -31.75
N GLY A 101 7.85 21.49 -30.54
CA GLY A 101 7.76 20.39 -29.57
C GLY A 101 8.90 20.28 -28.55
N GLY A 102 9.59 21.36 -28.21
CA GLY A 102 10.48 21.40 -27.03
C GLY A 102 9.72 21.24 -25.70
N PHE A 103 10.44 20.97 -24.62
CA PHE A 103 9.90 20.92 -23.27
C PHE A 103 10.47 22.05 -22.42
N VAL A 104 9.62 22.73 -21.67
CA VAL A 104 10.01 23.81 -20.77
C VAL A 104 9.52 23.48 -19.36
N PHE A 105 10.46 23.46 -18.41
CA PHE A 105 10.16 23.31 -17.00
C PHE A 105 10.23 24.67 -16.32
N PHE A 106 9.20 25.00 -15.54
CA PHE A 106 9.16 26.24 -14.75
C PHE A 106 8.24 26.08 -13.53
N GLY A 107 8.22 27.07 -12.66
CA GLY A 107 7.32 27.12 -11.50
C GLY A 107 8.04 27.19 -10.16
N ASP A 108 7.27 27.29 -9.10
CA ASP A 108 7.76 27.54 -7.74
C ASP A 108 6.90 26.79 -6.70
N ALA A 109 7.32 26.83 -5.43
CA ALA A 109 6.61 26.13 -4.36
C ALA A 109 5.18 26.67 -4.11
N LYS A 110 4.92 27.95 -4.43
CA LYS A 110 3.64 28.60 -4.20
C LYS A 110 2.61 28.17 -5.25
N TYR A 111 2.92 28.35 -6.53
CA TYR A 111 2.03 28.08 -7.65
C TYR A 111 2.14 26.63 -8.19
N GLY A 112 3.14 25.88 -7.74
CA GLY A 112 3.46 24.54 -8.25
C GLY A 112 4.48 24.58 -9.39
N HIS A 113 4.97 23.40 -9.72
CA HIS A 113 5.93 23.15 -10.78
C HIS A 113 5.23 22.62 -12.02
N VAL A 114 5.62 23.12 -13.19
CA VAL A 114 4.97 22.88 -14.47
C VAL A 114 5.99 22.34 -15.46
N LEU A 115 5.62 21.25 -16.13
CA LEU A 115 6.27 20.78 -17.35
C LEU A 115 5.36 21.11 -18.53
N SER A 116 5.87 21.91 -19.46
CA SER A 116 5.11 22.47 -20.59
C SER A 116 5.67 21.98 -21.91
N HIS A 117 4.78 21.59 -22.82
CA HIS A 117 5.08 21.16 -24.17
C HIS A 117 4.27 22.00 -25.18
N PRO A 118 4.79 23.15 -25.63
CA PRO A 118 4.17 23.95 -26.68
C PRO A 118 4.33 23.30 -28.06
N PHE A 119 3.29 23.39 -28.89
CA PHE A 119 3.28 22.90 -30.26
C PHE A 119 2.31 23.73 -31.13
N HIS A 120 2.47 23.67 -32.45
CA HIS A 120 1.62 24.40 -33.39
C HIS A 120 0.72 23.44 -34.18
N LEU A 121 -0.53 23.83 -34.39
CA LEU A 121 -1.45 23.18 -35.31
C LEU A 121 -1.61 24.06 -36.56
N ILE A 122 -1.55 23.46 -37.74
CA ILE A 122 -1.78 24.18 -38.99
C ILE A 122 -3.27 24.46 -39.14
N ASP A 123 -3.62 25.68 -39.52
CA ASP A 123 -5.00 26.10 -39.78
C ASP A 123 -5.03 27.02 -40.99
N SER A 124 -5.77 26.64 -42.03
CA SER A 124 -5.89 27.39 -43.28
C SER A 124 -6.51 28.78 -43.10
N GLU A 125 -7.30 28.97 -42.03
CA GLU A 125 -8.08 30.18 -41.79
C GLU A 125 -7.47 31.07 -40.68
N ALA A 126 -6.47 30.55 -39.95
CA ALA A 126 -5.79 31.31 -38.91
C ALA A 126 -4.75 32.27 -39.49
N ARG A 127 -4.52 33.38 -38.79
CA ARG A 127 -3.42 34.30 -39.11
C ARG A 127 -2.08 33.55 -38.99
N GLY A 128 -1.25 33.68 -40.01
CA GLY A 128 0.04 32.95 -40.07
C GLY A 128 -0.11 31.44 -40.34
N PHE A 129 -1.31 30.98 -40.69
CA PHE A 129 -1.65 29.58 -40.96
C PHE A 129 -1.40 28.60 -39.81
N GLN A 130 -1.30 29.10 -38.57
CA GLN A 130 -0.96 28.29 -37.40
C GLN A 130 -1.71 28.77 -36.16
N LYS A 131 -2.11 27.81 -35.32
CA LYS A 131 -2.63 28.05 -33.97
C LYS A 131 -1.69 27.45 -32.94
N ARG A 132 -1.42 28.21 -31.88
CA ARG A 132 -0.51 27.79 -30.81
C ARG A 132 -1.27 27.05 -29.71
N PHE A 133 -0.79 25.85 -29.40
CA PHE A 133 -1.28 25.00 -28.33
C PHE A 133 -0.14 24.62 -27.38
N SER A 134 -0.49 24.11 -26.21
CA SER A 134 0.48 23.58 -25.26
C SER A 134 -0.16 22.51 -24.38
N ILE A 135 0.55 21.41 -24.12
CA ILE A 135 0.19 20.47 -23.06
C ILE A 135 1.00 20.85 -21.82
N VAL A 136 0.33 21.07 -20.69
CA VAL A 136 0.98 21.40 -19.42
C VAL A 136 0.65 20.33 -18.38
N ILE A 137 1.67 19.92 -17.61
CA ILE A 137 1.53 19.04 -16.45
C ILE A 137 1.94 19.83 -15.22
N LEU A 138 0.99 20.08 -14.32
CA LEU A 138 1.19 20.77 -13.06
C LEU A 138 1.31 19.76 -11.91
N MET A 139 2.39 19.87 -11.12
CA MET A 139 2.64 19.08 -9.92
C MET A 139 3.15 19.97 -8.78
N LYS A 140 2.86 19.58 -7.53
CA LYS A 140 3.46 20.24 -6.36
C LYS A 140 4.87 19.73 -6.06
N ASP A 141 5.17 18.48 -6.39
CA ASP A 141 6.50 17.88 -6.18
C ASP A 141 7.42 18.14 -7.38
N LYS A 142 8.43 18.97 -7.17
CA LYS A 142 9.47 19.27 -8.16
C LYS A 142 10.28 18.04 -8.55
N MET A 143 10.73 17.27 -7.56
CA MET A 143 11.70 16.19 -7.79
C MET A 143 11.04 15.04 -8.52
N PHE A 144 9.81 14.69 -8.13
CA PHE A 144 9.05 13.67 -8.84
C PHE A 144 8.76 14.08 -10.30
N LEU A 145 8.38 15.34 -10.56
CA LEU A 145 8.12 15.84 -11.91
C LEU A 145 9.38 15.80 -12.79
N LEU A 146 10.54 16.17 -12.25
CA LEU A 146 11.81 16.13 -12.99
C LEU A 146 12.31 14.70 -13.24
N ASN A 147 12.17 13.79 -12.26
CA ASN A 147 12.57 12.40 -12.42
C ASN A 147 11.67 11.62 -13.41
N THR A 148 10.39 12.00 -13.50
CA THR A 148 9.43 11.42 -14.46
C THR A 148 9.42 12.13 -15.82
N GLN A 149 10.18 13.24 -15.97
CA GLN A 149 10.16 14.08 -17.16
C GLN A 149 10.38 13.33 -18.48
N PRO A 150 11.35 12.39 -18.62
CA PRO A 150 11.55 11.68 -19.88
C PRO A 150 10.30 10.92 -20.34
N PHE A 151 9.66 10.19 -19.42
CA PHE A 151 8.42 9.47 -19.68
C PHE A 151 7.27 10.41 -20.05
N LEU A 152 7.12 11.50 -19.31
CA LEU A 152 6.08 12.50 -19.58
C LEU A 152 6.29 13.18 -20.92
N ALA A 153 7.54 13.47 -21.28
CA ALA A 153 7.89 14.07 -22.56
C ALA A 153 7.56 13.15 -23.74
N ASP A 154 7.88 11.87 -23.66
CA ASP A 154 7.53 10.90 -24.71
C ASP A 154 6.01 10.82 -24.92
N CYS A 155 5.24 10.80 -23.84
CA CYS A 155 3.78 10.76 -23.89
C CYS A 155 3.19 12.05 -24.50
N MET A 156 3.61 13.22 -24.01
CA MET A 156 3.13 14.51 -24.53
C MET A 156 3.52 14.72 -25.99
N GLY A 157 4.75 14.36 -26.35
CA GLY A 157 5.25 14.43 -27.73
C GLY A 157 4.50 13.50 -28.68
N LYS A 158 4.04 12.33 -28.21
CA LYS A 158 3.17 11.45 -29.02
C LYS A 158 1.81 12.10 -29.29
N ILE A 159 1.18 12.65 -28.25
CA ILE A 159 -0.14 13.31 -28.37
C ILE A 159 -0.04 14.51 -29.32
N SER A 160 0.97 15.37 -29.17
CA SER A 160 1.13 16.54 -30.03
C SER A 160 1.35 16.16 -31.49
N ARG A 161 2.22 15.18 -31.78
CA ARG A 161 2.44 14.68 -33.15
C ARG A 161 1.15 14.14 -33.79
N GLU A 162 0.35 13.40 -33.03
CA GLU A 162 -0.93 12.88 -33.54
C GLU A 162 -1.94 14.01 -33.82
N LEU A 163 -2.03 15.02 -32.94
CA LEU A 163 -2.86 16.20 -33.16
C LEU A 163 -2.40 17.02 -34.38
N GLN A 164 -1.09 17.16 -34.56
CA GLN A 164 -0.49 17.83 -35.71
C GLN A 164 -0.80 17.12 -37.02
N GLU A 165 -0.75 15.78 -37.01
CA GLU A 165 -1.08 14.99 -38.19
C GLU A 165 -2.56 15.12 -38.57
N TYR A 166 -3.48 15.10 -37.59
CA TYR A 166 -4.89 15.36 -37.86
C TYR A 166 -5.13 16.75 -38.47
N ALA A 167 -4.47 17.78 -37.93
CA ALA A 167 -4.56 19.14 -38.46
C ALA A 167 -3.96 19.25 -39.87
N ARG A 168 -2.85 18.55 -40.15
CA ARG A 168 -2.24 18.50 -41.49
C ARG A 168 -3.20 17.90 -42.52
N LEU A 169 -3.87 16.79 -42.19
CA LEU A 169 -4.84 16.15 -43.10
C LEU A 169 -6.01 17.07 -43.45
N VAL A 170 -6.55 17.78 -42.45
CA VAL A 170 -7.62 18.76 -42.67
C VAL A 170 -7.13 19.92 -43.54
N HIS A 171 -5.93 20.43 -43.27
CA HIS A 171 -5.31 21.48 -44.06
C HIS A 171 -5.12 21.07 -45.54
N GLU A 172 -4.65 19.85 -45.80
CA GLU A 172 -4.52 19.32 -47.16
C GLU A 172 -5.87 19.19 -47.87
N CYS A 173 -6.92 18.75 -47.16
CA CYS A 173 -8.28 18.73 -47.71
C CYS A 173 -8.79 20.13 -48.04
N ASP A 174 -8.54 21.11 -47.17
CA ASP A 174 -8.93 22.50 -47.39
C ASP A 174 -8.20 23.11 -48.61
N LEU A 175 -6.90 22.82 -48.76
CA LEU A 175 -6.13 23.19 -49.94
C LEU A 175 -6.69 22.59 -51.24
N ARG A 176 -7.07 21.30 -51.22
CA ARG A 176 -7.67 20.62 -52.38
C ARG A 176 -9.03 21.20 -52.76
N ARG A 177 -9.85 21.59 -51.78
CA ARG A 177 -11.19 22.16 -51.99
C ARG A 177 -11.15 23.59 -52.52
N GLN A 178 -10.15 24.39 -52.13
CA GLN A 178 -10.08 25.82 -52.44
C GLN A 178 -9.24 26.14 -53.69
N GLY A 179 -8.44 25.19 -54.21
CA GLY A 179 -7.60 25.39 -55.39
C GLY A 179 -6.34 26.24 -55.13
N LEU A 180 -5.61 26.60 -56.20
CA LEU A 180 -4.30 27.28 -56.15
C LEU A 180 -4.35 28.77 -55.75
N ASP A 181 -5.51 29.31 -55.38
CA ASP A 181 -5.72 30.75 -55.23
C ASP A 181 -5.24 31.28 -53.86
N ARG A 182 -3.92 31.21 -53.64
CA ARG A 182 -3.22 31.73 -52.44
C ARG A 182 -3.49 33.22 -52.19
N ALA A 183 -3.79 33.99 -53.24
CA ALA A 183 -4.07 35.42 -53.17
C ALA A 183 -5.39 35.76 -52.45
N GLN A 184 -6.43 34.93 -52.58
CA GLN A 184 -7.71 35.16 -51.90
C GLN A 184 -7.61 34.97 -50.37
N ARG A 185 -6.67 34.14 -49.89
CA ARG A 185 -6.41 33.90 -48.46
C ARG A 185 -5.81 35.11 -47.74
N MET A 186 -4.92 35.86 -48.41
CA MET A 186 -4.36 37.09 -47.83
C MET A 186 -5.37 38.25 -47.84
N ASN A 187 -6.20 38.34 -48.89
CA ASN A 187 -7.18 39.42 -49.03
C ASN A 187 -8.40 39.31 -48.10
N LYS A 188 -8.81 38.10 -47.70
CA LYS A 188 -9.89 37.90 -46.70
C LYS A 188 -9.53 38.46 -45.30
N CYS A 189 -8.24 38.57 -44.99
CA CYS A 189 -7.75 39.07 -43.70
C CYS A 189 -7.47 40.60 -43.69
N TYR A 190 -7.43 41.26 -44.85
CA TYR A 190 -7.01 42.67 -45.00
C TYR A 190 -7.97 43.56 -45.84
N GLY A 191 -9.08 43.03 -46.34
CA GLY A 191 -10.04 43.79 -47.15
C GLY A 191 -10.85 44.82 -46.36
N SER A 192 -10.38 46.07 -46.33
CA SER A 192 -11.19 47.25 -45.98
C SER A 192 -12.08 47.61 -47.16
N GLY A 193 -13.40 47.40 -47.03
CA GLY A 193 -14.36 47.78 -48.09
C GLY A 193 -15.77 47.19 -47.94
N ALA A 194 -16.61 47.88 -47.16
CA ALA A 194 -18.07 48.04 -47.28
C ALA A 194 -19.02 46.83 -47.43
N THR A 195 -19.95 46.76 -46.46
CA THR A 195 -21.35 46.29 -46.54
C THR A 195 -21.64 44.79 -46.66
N CYS A 196 -21.27 44.02 -45.64
CA CYS A 196 -22.08 42.91 -45.14
C CYS A 196 -21.64 42.54 -43.72
N SER A 197 -22.61 42.35 -42.82
CA SER A 197 -22.52 41.89 -41.42
C SER A 197 -21.11 41.66 -40.84
N ALA A 198 -20.74 42.47 -39.86
CA ALA A 198 -19.50 42.41 -39.08
C ALA A 198 -19.37 41.16 -38.17
N THR A 199 -19.77 39.97 -38.63
CA THR A 199 -19.77 38.72 -37.87
C THR A 199 -18.77 37.67 -38.37
N ASN A 200 -18.02 37.93 -39.45
CA ASN A 200 -17.17 36.92 -40.11
C ASN A 200 -15.65 37.22 -40.14
N ILE A 201 -15.13 38.07 -39.24
CA ILE A 201 -13.72 38.52 -39.31
C ILE A 201 -12.73 37.72 -38.44
N ILE A 202 -13.15 36.72 -37.65
CA ILE A 202 -12.18 35.86 -36.94
C ILE A 202 -12.62 34.39 -36.98
N ALA A 203 -12.02 33.62 -37.89
CA ALA A 203 -12.20 32.18 -37.99
C ALA A 203 -11.58 31.44 -36.78
N ASN A 204 -12.29 31.46 -35.65
CA ASN A 204 -11.91 30.73 -34.44
C ASN A 204 -12.42 29.28 -34.50
N ARG A 205 -11.91 28.50 -35.48
CA ARG A 205 -12.18 27.05 -35.58
C ARG A 205 -11.84 26.32 -34.29
N SER A 206 -12.75 25.44 -33.87
CA SER A 206 -12.59 24.56 -32.70
C SER A 206 -11.56 23.46 -32.94
N LEU A 207 -11.06 22.80 -31.88
CA LEU A 207 -10.14 21.67 -32.04
C LEU A 207 -10.80 20.49 -32.79
N ILE A 208 -12.12 20.33 -32.65
CA ILE A 208 -12.91 19.33 -33.39
C ILE A 208 -12.81 19.62 -34.89
N GLU A 209 -13.01 20.88 -35.28
CA GLU A 209 -12.90 21.29 -36.68
C GLU A 209 -11.47 21.19 -37.20
N LEU A 210 -10.46 21.58 -36.40
CA LEU A 210 -9.05 21.51 -36.79
C LEU A 210 -8.58 20.07 -37.02
N SER A 211 -9.03 19.14 -36.18
CA SER A 211 -8.65 17.73 -36.29
C SER A 211 -9.54 16.93 -37.24
N GLY A 212 -10.74 17.44 -37.58
CA GLY A 212 -11.75 16.70 -38.34
C GLY A 212 -12.34 15.50 -37.58
N LYS A 213 -12.16 15.44 -36.26
CA LYS A 213 -12.60 14.34 -35.39
C LYS A 213 -13.56 14.84 -34.32
N GLU A 214 -14.80 14.36 -34.34
CA GLU A 214 -15.82 14.73 -33.35
C GLU A 214 -15.45 14.28 -31.92
N SER A 215 -14.83 13.11 -31.78
CA SER A 215 -14.46 12.52 -30.49
C SER A 215 -13.05 12.90 -30.01
N ILE A 216 -12.49 14.02 -30.47
CA ILE A 216 -11.09 14.39 -30.15
C ILE A 216 -10.85 14.58 -28.65
N TYR A 217 -11.82 15.13 -27.92
CA TYR A 217 -11.70 15.32 -26.47
C TYR A 217 -11.80 14.01 -25.68
N ALA A 218 -12.51 13.00 -26.19
CA ALA A 218 -12.50 11.65 -25.61
C ALA A 218 -11.14 10.98 -25.82
N TYR A 219 -10.52 11.18 -26.99
CA TYR A 219 -9.14 10.76 -27.25
C TYR A 219 -8.16 11.44 -26.29
N VAL A 220 -8.21 12.77 -26.15
CA VAL A 220 -7.33 13.51 -25.21
C VAL A 220 -7.56 13.07 -23.76
N HIS A 221 -8.81 12.85 -23.35
CA HIS A 221 -9.15 12.30 -22.04
C HIS A 221 -8.49 10.95 -21.79
N ALA A 222 -8.61 10.00 -22.73
CA ALA A 222 -8.04 8.67 -22.60
C ALA A 222 -6.51 8.73 -22.44
N HIS A 223 -5.85 9.57 -23.24
CA HIS A 223 -4.40 9.74 -23.15
C HIS A 223 -3.95 10.44 -21.86
N PHE A 224 -4.63 11.50 -21.43
CA PHE A 224 -4.28 12.18 -20.17
C PHE A 224 -4.54 11.28 -18.96
N SER A 225 -5.63 10.52 -18.97
CA SER A 225 -5.92 9.53 -17.92
C SER A 225 -4.85 8.43 -17.90
N PHE A 226 -4.43 7.94 -19.06
CA PHE A 226 -3.32 6.99 -19.17
C PHE A 226 -2.01 7.56 -18.61
N ILE A 227 -1.65 8.80 -18.91
CA ILE A 227 -0.44 9.44 -18.36
C ILE A 227 -0.51 9.52 -16.83
N LEU A 228 -1.66 9.90 -16.26
CA LEU A 228 -1.86 9.98 -14.81
C LEU A 228 -1.78 8.61 -14.13
N TRP A 229 -2.34 7.58 -14.79
CA TRP A 229 -2.35 6.19 -14.33
C TRP A 229 -0.95 5.56 -14.42
N ALA A 230 -0.32 5.61 -15.59
CA ALA A 230 1.01 5.05 -15.84
C ALA A 230 2.10 5.81 -15.06
N GLY A 231 2.00 7.14 -14.99
CA GLY A 231 2.90 7.96 -14.17
C GLY A 231 2.81 7.63 -12.68
N ALA A 232 1.68 7.10 -12.19
CA ALA A 232 1.56 6.60 -10.81
C ALA A 232 2.41 5.35 -10.54
N ARG A 233 2.61 4.54 -11.57
CA ARG A 233 3.26 3.23 -11.52
C ARG A 233 4.67 3.25 -12.12
N TYR A 234 5.14 4.42 -12.56
CA TYR A 234 6.43 4.56 -13.22
C TYR A 234 7.62 4.33 -12.27
N LEU A 235 7.50 4.76 -11.01
CA LEU A 235 8.47 4.49 -9.95
C LEU A 235 7.80 3.66 -8.86
N THR A 236 8.17 2.39 -8.75
CA THR A 236 7.67 1.47 -7.72
C THR A 236 8.77 1.16 -6.70
N GLU A 237 8.47 1.34 -5.42
CA GLU A 237 9.37 0.97 -4.34
C GLU A 237 9.16 -0.49 -3.93
N ASN A 238 10.23 -1.29 -3.99
CA ASN A 238 10.23 -2.67 -3.50
C ASN A 238 10.96 -2.73 -2.16
N ILE A 239 10.19 -2.78 -1.06
CA ILE A 239 10.74 -2.84 0.30
C ILE A 239 10.84 -4.30 0.72
N THR A 240 12.06 -4.79 0.94
CA THR A 240 12.30 -6.09 1.56
C THR A 240 12.34 -5.94 3.08
N LEU A 241 11.41 -6.58 3.77
CA LEU A 241 11.42 -6.67 5.24
C LEU A 241 12.23 -7.91 5.64
N GLY A 242 13.28 -7.73 6.45
CA GLY A 242 14.11 -8.83 6.95
C GLY A 242 13.41 -9.71 8.00
N TYR A 243 14.02 -10.86 8.32
CA TYR A 243 13.63 -11.76 9.42
C TYR A 243 13.94 -11.14 10.81
N PRO A 244 13.20 -11.50 11.90
CA PRO A 244 12.28 -12.63 12.02
C PRO A 244 10.83 -12.34 11.60
N SER A 245 10.31 -13.24 10.74
CA SER A 245 8.91 -13.44 10.33
C SER A 245 8.10 -12.19 10.04
N THR A 246 7.96 -11.87 8.75
CA THR A 246 6.68 -11.34 8.27
C THR A 246 5.57 -12.25 8.83
N PRO A 247 4.52 -11.69 9.44
CA PRO A 247 3.39 -12.50 9.84
C PRO A 247 2.93 -13.36 8.65
N VAL A 248 2.51 -14.60 8.89
CA VAL A 248 2.07 -15.55 7.84
C VAL A 248 0.99 -14.95 6.91
N TRP A 249 0.29 -13.89 7.34
CA TRP A 249 -0.72 -13.16 6.56
C TRP A 249 -0.21 -11.96 5.74
N LEU A 250 1.06 -11.56 5.90
CA LEU A 250 1.70 -10.40 5.27
C LEU A 250 2.56 -10.82 4.05
N GLY A 251 2.96 -12.10 3.97
CA GLY A 251 3.65 -12.64 2.82
C GLY A 251 3.68 -14.17 2.79
N LYS A 252 3.80 -14.74 1.59
CA LYS A 252 4.17 -16.15 1.42
C LYS A 252 5.69 -16.26 1.48
N GLU A 253 6.20 -17.16 2.32
CA GLU A 253 7.61 -17.57 2.25
C GLU A 253 7.85 -18.23 0.89
N THR A 254 8.84 -17.75 0.14
CA THR A 254 9.33 -18.44 -1.05
C THR A 254 10.34 -19.51 -0.64
N GLU A 255 10.52 -20.54 -1.47
CA GLU A 255 11.47 -21.63 -1.23
C GLU A 255 12.92 -21.12 -1.04
N GLU A 256 13.21 -19.92 -1.53
CA GLU A 256 14.51 -19.23 -1.43
C GLU A 256 14.71 -18.45 -0.12
N GLY A 257 13.73 -18.44 0.79
CA GLY A 257 13.88 -17.90 2.15
C GLY A 257 13.66 -16.39 2.30
N PHE A 258 12.95 -15.76 1.37
CA PHE A 258 12.47 -14.38 1.51
C PHE A 258 10.94 -14.33 1.48
N ALA A 259 10.36 -13.30 2.09
CA ALA A 259 8.91 -13.11 2.12
C ALA A 259 8.50 -12.05 1.08
N ILE A 260 7.61 -12.43 0.16
CA ILE A 260 6.96 -11.47 -0.74
C ILE A 260 5.88 -10.73 0.06
N VAL A 261 6.06 -9.44 0.30
CA VAL A 261 5.08 -8.59 0.98
C VAL A 261 4.02 -8.15 -0.03
N GLN A 262 2.76 -8.56 0.16
CA GLN A 262 1.65 -8.04 -0.64
C GLN A 262 1.20 -6.68 -0.05
N SER A 263 1.27 -5.63 -0.86
CA SER A 263 0.93 -4.24 -0.49
C SER A 263 -0.54 -4.01 -0.14
N ASP A 264 -1.42 -4.96 -0.42
CA ASP A 264 -2.87 -4.71 -0.53
C ASP A 264 -3.63 -4.74 0.81
N LYS A 265 -3.00 -4.37 1.93
CA LYS A 265 -3.66 -4.41 3.25
C LYS A 265 -3.43 -3.15 4.07
N GLU A 266 -4.01 -2.05 3.60
CA GLU A 266 -4.28 -0.83 4.39
C GLU A 266 -4.88 -1.17 5.76
N GLY A 267 -5.72 -2.19 5.86
CA GLY A 267 -6.34 -2.65 7.11
C GLY A 267 -5.36 -3.13 8.20
N TYR A 268 -4.09 -3.44 7.90
CA TYR A 268 -3.06 -3.71 8.92
C TYR A 268 -2.35 -2.44 9.36
N GLN A 269 -1.99 -1.56 8.42
CA GLN A 269 -1.42 -0.23 8.73
C GLN A 269 -2.38 0.56 9.63
N MET A 270 -3.68 0.52 9.31
CA MET A 270 -4.75 1.14 10.12
C MET A 270 -4.89 0.48 11.50
N ARG A 271 -4.68 -0.83 11.63
CA ARG A 271 -4.70 -1.54 12.94
C ARG A 271 -3.50 -1.19 13.82
N ARG A 272 -2.32 -1.06 13.21
CA ARG A 272 -1.07 -0.66 13.89
C ARG A 272 -1.11 0.80 14.33
N LEU A 273 -1.80 1.67 13.58
CA LEU A 273 -2.03 3.08 13.92
C LEU A 273 -3.22 3.29 14.87
N GLY A 274 -3.93 2.23 15.28
CA GLY A 274 -5.05 2.31 16.22
C GLY A 274 -6.36 2.85 15.62
N LEU A 275 -6.50 2.87 14.29
CA LEU A 275 -7.59 3.53 13.56
C LEU A 275 -8.66 2.58 13.01
N ALA A 276 -8.54 1.27 13.19
CA ALA A 276 -9.49 0.30 12.66
C ALA A 276 -10.45 -0.23 13.74
N SER A 277 -11.75 0.08 13.58
CA SER A 277 -12.87 -0.53 14.31
C SER A 277 -13.35 -1.79 13.57
N GLY A 278 -13.13 -2.98 14.16
CA GLY A 278 -13.66 -4.23 13.60
C GLY A 278 -13.51 -5.42 14.55
N ASP A 279 -14.67 -5.96 14.94
CA ASP A 279 -15.01 -7.20 15.65
C ASP A 279 -13.97 -7.84 16.60
N LYS A 280 -14.32 -7.84 17.89
CA LYS A 280 -13.56 -8.46 18.98
C LYS A 280 -13.82 -9.98 19.01
N PRO A 281 -12.86 -10.85 18.63
CA PRO A 281 -12.97 -12.27 18.96
C PRO A 281 -12.86 -12.46 20.48
N PHE A 282 -13.39 -13.58 20.99
CA PHE A 282 -13.32 -14.08 22.38
C PHE A 282 -11.90 -14.11 23.02
N ASN A 283 -10.87 -13.69 22.27
CA ASN A 283 -9.45 -13.61 22.61
C ASN A 283 -9.02 -12.31 23.32
N GLN A 284 -9.93 -11.35 23.53
CA GLN A 284 -9.60 -10.10 24.25
C GLN A 284 -9.82 -10.28 25.75
N VAL A 285 -8.92 -11.02 26.39
CA VAL A 285 -8.70 -10.85 27.84
C VAL A 285 -8.09 -9.48 28.06
N ASP A 286 -8.73 -8.66 28.90
CA ASP A 286 -8.30 -7.29 29.20
C ASP A 286 -6.84 -7.24 29.65
N GLU A 287 -6.13 -6.15 29.31
CA GLU A 287 -4.72 -5.96 29.67
C GLU A 287 -4.48 -6.05 31.18
N ILE A 288 -5.46 -5.58 31.97
CA ILE A 288 -5.45 -5.64 33.43
C ILE A 288 -5.45 -7.11 33.90
N THR A 289 -6.28 -7.95 33.31
CA THR A 289 -6.36 -9.38 33.63
C THR A 289 -5.09 -10.12 33.18
N ARG A 290 -4.51 -9.73 32.05
CA ARG A 290 -3.23 -10.28 31.57
C ARG A 290 -2.06 -9.91 32.47
N ALA A 291 -2.04 -8.67 32.99
CA ALA A 291 -1.06 -8.22 33.97
C ALA A 291 -1.23 -8.94 35.31
N LYS A 292 -2.48 -9.18 35.74
CA LYS A 292 -2.77 -9.95 36.96
C LYS A 292 -2.26 -11.39 36.89
N TYR A 293 -2.43 -12.06 35.75
CA TYR A 293 -1.97 -13.43 35.50
C TYR A 293 -0.68 -13.46 34.67
N SER A 294 0.33 -12.71 35.12
CA SER A 294 1.65 -12.69 34.50
C SER A 294 2.40 -14.02 34.69
N LEU A 295 3.49 -14.20 33.96
CA LEU A 295 4.31 -15.40 34.07
C LEU A 295 4.93 -15.55 35.48
N ARG A 296 5.32 -14.44 36.11
CA ARG A 296 5.82 -14.41 37.50
C ARG A 296 4.73 -14.78 38.50
N MET A 297 3.48 -14.37 38.25
CA MET A 297 2.36 -14.82 39.07
C MET A 297 2.18 -16.34 38.97
N PHE A 298 2.22 -16.90 37.77
CA PHE A 298 2.14 -18.37 37.60
C PHE A 298 3.33 -19.12 38.18
N ARG A 299 4.53 -18.51 38.23
CA ARG A 299 5.67 -19.03 38.99
C ARG A 299 5.34 -19.19 40.46
N SER A 300 4.73 -18.18 41.08
CA SER A 300 4.29 -18.24 42.49
C SER A 300 3.13 -19.23 42.72
N ILE A 301 2.19 -19.35 41.77
CA ILE A 301 1.05 -20.28 41.86
C ILE A 301 1.51 -21.74 41.77
N LEU A 302 2.39 -22.06 40.81
CA LEU A 302 2.85 -23.43 40.55
C LEU A 302 3.96 -23.91 41.50
N LYS A 303 4.63 -22.99 42.20
CA LYS A 303 5.68 -23.27 43.21
C LYS A 303 6.73 -24.26 42.69
N MET A 304 6.88 -25.42 43.35
CA MET A 304 7.86 -26.45 43.00
C MET A 304 7.58 -27.12 41.65
N ASN A 305 6.31 -27.17 41.23
CA ASN A 305 5.89 -27.84 40.00
C ASN A 305 6.11 -26.99 38.74
N PHE A 306 6.43 -25.70 38.89
CA PHE A 306 6.65 -24.79 37.76
C PHE A 306 7.73 -25.31 36.80
N LEU A 307 8.83 -25.83 37.35
CA LEU A 307 9.93 -26.39 36.56
C LEU A 307 9.46 -27.58 35.71
N SER A 308 8.66 -28.46 36.29
CA SER A 308 8.07 -29.62 35.61
C SER A 308 7.12 -29.19 34.50
N VAL A 309 6.26 -28.20 34.76
CA VAL A 309 5.33 -27.67 33.74
C VAL A 309 6.08 -27.03 32.57
N CYS A 310 7.10 -26.21 32.83
CA CYS A 310 7.93 -25.63 31.77
C CYS A 310 8.70 -26.69 30.99
N TYR A 311 9.23 -27.72 31.66
CA TYR A 311 9.90 -28.84 31.01
C TYR A 311 8.94 -29.61 30.08
N CYS A 312 7.74 -29.96 30.56
CA CYS A 312 6.72 -30.62 29.76
C CYS A 312 6.34 -29.79 28.53
N ALA A 313 6.16 -28.47 28.70
CA ALA A 313 5.80 -27.56 27.62
C ALA A 313 6.88 -27.54 26.52
N LEU A 314 8.16 -27.41 26.91
CA LEU A 314 9.28 -27.33 25.99
C LEU A 314 9.60 -28.65 25.28
N THR A 315 9.31 -29.79 25.91
CA THR A 315 9.63 -31.14 25.38
C THR A 315 8.44 -31.83 24.70
N GLY A 316 7.25 -31.23 24.74
CA GLY A 316 6.06 -31.76 24.07
C GLY A 316 5.32 -32.87 24.81
N ILE A 317 5.57 -33.01 26.13
CA ILE A 317 4.73 -33.83 27.01
C ILE A 317 3.37 -33.14 27.12
N GLN A 318 2.28 -33.91 27.06
CA GLN A 318 0.95 -33.31 27.00
C GLN A 318 0.60 -32.65 28.34
N ILE A 319 0.17 -31.39 28.30
CA ILE A 319 -0.30 -30.63 29.46
C ILE A 319 -1.81 -30.44 29.35
N VAL A 320 -2.53 -31.01 30.32
CA VAL A 320 -3.98 -30.85 30.46
C VAL A 320 -4.25 -29.90 31.62
N ILE A 321 -4.78 -28.73 31.29
CA ILE A 321 -5.14 -27.68 32.24
C ILE A 321 -6.64 -27.75 32.50
N ARG A 322 -7.05 -27.68 33.76
CA ARG A 322 -8.45 -27.44 34.14
C ARG A 322 -8.52 -26.25 35.07
N GLY A 323 -9.51 -25.39 34.87
CA GLY A 323 -9.75 -24.25 35.73
C GLY A 323 -10.81 -23.35 35.15
N THR A 324 -10.99 -22.19 35.77
CA THR A 324 -11.86 -21.17 35.21
C THR A 324 -11.37 -20.74 33.82
N PRO A 325 -12.28 -20.42 32.87
CA PRO A 325 -11.91 -20.12 31.48
C PRO A 325 -10.81 -19.06 31.36
N VAL A 326 -10.87 -18.02 32.19
CA VAL A 326 -9.90 -16.92 32.20
C VAL A 326 -8.51 -17.39 32.64
N LYS A 327 -8.40 -18.11 33.76
CA LYS A 327 -7.11 -18.52 34.33
C LYS A 327 -6.43 -19.57 33.45
N GLY A 328 -7.21 -20.54 32.97
CA GLY A 328 -6.73 -21.55 32.03
C GLY A 328 -6.24 -20.92 30.73
N TYR A 329 -6.98 -19.96 30.17
CA TYR A 329 -6.55 -19.20 28.99
C TYR A 329 -5.22 -18.47 29.23
N CYS A 330 -5.10 -17.74 30.35
CA CYS A 330 -3.88 -17.02 30.70
C CYS A 330 -2.68 -17.94 30.88
N LEU A 331 -2.87 -19.14 31.46
CA LEU A 331 -1.80 -20.12 31.59
C LEU A 331 -1.36 -20.63 30.21
N VAL A 332 -2.31 -21.01 29.34
CA VAL A 332 -1.99 -21.43 27.96
C VAL A 332 -1.26 -20.32 27.19
N ALA A 333 -1.68 -19.07 27.34
CA ALA A 333 -1.03 -17.93 26.70
C ALA A 333 0.42 -17.74 27.19
N ASN A 334 0.69 -17.91 28.49
CA ASN A 334 2.04 -17.85 29.02
C ASN A 334 2.90 -19.06 28.58
N LEU A 335 2.34 -20.27 28.53
CA LEU A 335 3.06 -21.44 28.03
C LEU A 335 3.42 -21.32 26.54
N LYS A 336 2.56 -20.69 25.73
CA LYS A 336 2.87 -20.38 24.32
C LYS A 336 4.10 -19.49 24.17
N LYS A 337 4.44 -18.65 25.16
CA LYS A 337 5.66 -17.81 25.11
C LYS A 337 6.94 -18.64 25.12
N PHE A 338 6.90 -19.89 25.59
CA PHE A 338 8.04 -20.81 25.57
C PHE A 338 8.20 -21.57 24.26
N LEU A 339 7.23 -21.44 23.35
CA LEU A 339 7.17 -22.20 22.10
C LEU A 339 7.30 -21.28 20.89
N PRO A 340 7.94 -21.74 19.80
CA PRO A 340 7.91 -21.03 18.52
C PRO A 340 6.48 -20.87 18.01
N GLU A 341 6.21 -19.79 17.26
CA GLU A 341 4.87 -19.47 16.75
C GLU A 341 4.26 -20.61 15.91
N ALA A 342 5.08 -21.33 15.13
CA ALA A 342 4.65 -22.50 14.37
C ALA A 342 4.08 -23.64 15.22
N LEU A 343 4.48 -23.74 16.50
CA LEU A 343 4.01 -24.74 17.46
C LEU A 343 2.75 -24.28 18.21
N HIS A 344 2.32 -23.01 18.10
CA HIS A 344 1.14 -22.50 18.80
C HIS A 344 -0.16 -23.19 18.38
N LYS A 345 -0.19 -23.79 17.17
CA LYS A 345 -1.28 -24.62 16.67
C LYS A 345 -1.53 -25.88 17.52
N LEU A 346 -0.49 -26.36 18.23
CA LEU A 346 -0.58 -27.51 19.13
C LEU A 346 -1.14 -27.14 20.51
N ALA A 347 -1.53 -25.89 20.72
CA ALA A 347 -2.00 -25.37 21.99
C ALA A 347 -3.40 -24.74 21.88
N ARG A 348 -4.38 -25.38 22.53
CA ARG A 348 -5.79 -25.01 22.51
C ARG A 348 -6.21 -24.40 23.85
N ALA A 349 -6.68 -23.14 23.80
CA ALA A 349 -7.02 -22.37 25.00
C ALA A 349 -8.41 -22.66 25.57
N HIS A 350 -9.27 -23.34 24.81
CA HIS A 350 -10.58 -23.83 25.27
C HIS A 350 -10.99 -25.09 24.51
N ALA A 351 -11.30 -26.16 25.25
CA ALA A 351 -11.82 -27.41 24.73
C ALA A 351 -12.92 -27.95 25.66
N GLU A 352 -14.02 -28.43 25.06
CA GLU A 352 -15.14 -29.04 25.78
C GLU A 352 -14.85 -30.49 26.14
N THR A 353 -14.18 -31.22 25.24
CA THR A 353 -13.82 -32.63 25.40
C THR A 353 -12.31 -32.84 25.33
N TYR A 354 -11.83 -33.88 26.00
CA TYR A 354 -10.44 -34.29 25.91
C TYR A 354 -10.07 -34.75 24.50
N THR A 355 -8.87 -34.35 24.06
CA THR A 355 -8.26 -34.74 22.78
C THR A 355 -6.88 -35.35 23.03
N SER A 356 -6.49 -36.33 22.22
CA SER A 356 -5.21 -37.03 22.40
C SER A 356 -3.98 -36.14 22.13
N ALA A 357 -2.82 -36.56 22.63
CA ALA A 357 -1.55 -35.84 22.47
C ALA A 357 -1.10 -35.64 21.02
N ASN A 358 -1.68 -36.37 20.05
CA ASN A 358 -1.36 -36.23 18.63
C ASN A 358 -1.93 -34.95 18.02
N GLU A 359 -3.04 -34.44 18.57
CA GLU A 359 -3.71 -33.24 18.06
C GLU A 359 -3.22 -31.99 18.81
N PHE A 360 -3.30 -32.02 20.15
CA PHE A 360 -2.92 -30.89 20.99
C PHE A 360 -2.02 -31.32 22.14
N ARG A 361 -0.89 -30.62 22.28
CA ARG A 361 0.09 -30.80 23.36
C ARG A 361 -0.26 -29.98 24.59
N ILE A 362 -0.92 -28.84 24.43
CA ILE A 362 -1.40 -28.02 25.56
C ILE A 362 -2.90 -27.81 25.37
N ILE A 363 -3.70 -28.24 26.33
CA ILE A 363 -5.17 -28.16 26.25
C ILE A 363 -5.70 -27.60 27.56
N ASN A 364 -6.55 -26.58 27.47
CA ASN A 364 -7.36 -26.12 28.60
C ASN A 364 -8.80 -26.67 28.47
N LEU A 365 -9.14 -27.61 29.34
CA LEU A 365 -10.45 -28.24 29.43
C LEU A 365 -11.37 -27.47 30.37
N LYS A 366 -12.68 -27.54 30.10
CA LYS A 366 -13.70 -27.07 31.04
C LYS A 366 -13.58 -27.82 32.38
N GLN A 367 -13.86 -27.13 33.49
CA GLN A 367 -13.71 -27.67 34.84
C GLN A 367 -14.53 -28.95 35.07
N GLU A 368 -15.72 -29.06 34.48
CA GLU A 368 -16.59 -30.25 34.58
C GLU A 368 -16.22 -31.40 33.63
N ALA A 369 -15.29 -31.18 32.69
CA ALA A 369 -14.93 -32.19 31.71
C ALA A 369 -14.09 -33.33 32.32
N ALA A 370 -14.31 -34.56 31.84
CA ALA A 370 -13.51 -35.71 32.23
C ALA A 370 -12.06 -35.55 31.71
N ALA A 371 -11.10 -35.58 32.64
CA ALA A 371 -9.68 -35.50 32.33
C ALA A 371 -9.03 -36.88 32.44
N PRO A 372 -8.04 -37.21 31.60
CA PRO A 372 -7.28 -38.45 31.74
C PRO A 372 -6.51 -38.48 33.07
N HIS A 373 -6.15 -39.69 33.51
CA HIS A 373 -5.22 -39.87 34.61
C HIS A 373 -3.84 -39.31 34.24
N SER A 374 -3.14 -38.75 35.23
CA SER A 374 -1.75 -38.34 35.08
C SER A 374 -0.89 -39.56 34.76
N SER A 375 0.13 -39.39 33.93
CA SER A 375 1.08 -40.44 33.58
C SER A 375 2.44 -39.80 33.29
N SER A 376 3.45 -40.59 32.95
CA SER A 376 4.74 -40.05 32.48
C SER A 376 4.60 -39.19 31.20
N SER A 377 3.56 -39.42 30.39
CA SER A 377 3.28 -38.70 29.14
C SER A 377 2.23 -37.58 29.25
N ILE A 378 1.51 -37.49 30.39
CA ILE A 378 0.44 -36.52 30.63
C ILE A 378 0.65 -35.83 31.98
N MET A 379 0.90 -34.51 31.94
CA MET A 379 0.93 -33.60 33.08
C MET A 379 -0.45 -32.96 33.25
N ARG A 380 -1.04 -33.08 34.44
CA ARG A 380 -2.30 -32.43 34.80
C ARG A 380 -2.04 -31.21 35.66
N VAL A 381 -2.70 -30.09 35.34
CA VAL A 381 -2.66 -28.85 36.12
C VAL A 381 -4.08 -28.37 36.38
N ASP A 382 -4.54 -28.56 37.62
CA ASP A 382 -5.85 -28.09 38.06
C ASP A 382 -5.69 -26.77 38.83
N LEU A 383 -6.26 -25.70 38.30
CA LEU A 383 -6.30 -24.36 38.90
C LEU A 383 -7.60 -24.24 39.71
N VAL A 384 -7.47 -24.33 41.03
CA VAL A 384 -8.60 -24.28 41.98
C VAL A 384 -8.47 -23.00 42.80
N ASP A 385 -9.60 -22.38 43.13
CA ASP A 385 -9.61 -21.23 44.04
C ASP A 385 -9.85 -21.70 45.46
N ASP A 386 -9.01 -21.23 46.38
CA ASP A 386 -9.15 -21.49 47.81
C ASP A 386 -10.27 -20.63 48.42
N GLN A 387 -10.61 -20.88 49.69
CA GLN A 387 -11.67 -20.16 50.43
C GLN A 387 -11.47 -18.64 50.46
N ASN A 388 -10.22 -18.18 50.29
CA ASN A 388 -9.84 -16.76 50.22
C ASN A 388 -9.87 -16.17 48.78
N ASN A 389 -10.38 -16.91 47.78
CA ASN A 389 -10.30 -16.59 46.34
C ASN A 389 -8.88 -16.54 45.75
N ASP A 390 -7.87 -17.05 46.47
CA ASP A 390 -6.52 -17.22 45.95
C ASP A 390 -6.43 -18.48 45.09
N THR A 391 -5.80 -18.37 43.93
CA THR A 391 -5.65 -19.49 43.00
C THR A 391 -4.49 -20.39 43.41
N VAL A 392 -4.78 -21.66 43.64
CA VAL A 392 -3.82 -22.72 43.94
C VAL A 392 -3.78 -23.71 42.77
N ALA A 393 -2.59 -24.09 42.33
CA ALA A 393 -2.42 -25.11 41.30
C ALA A 393 -2.12 -26.48 41.93
N VAL A 394 -2.97 -27.46 41.66
CA VAL A 394 -2.73 -28.87 41.96
C VAL A 394 -2.17 -29.52 40.70
N CYS A 395 -0.90 -29.89 40.73
CA CYS A 395 -0.23 -30.53 39.60
C CYS A 395 0.02 -32.01 39.88
N ALA A 396 -0.22 -32.85 38.89
CA ALA A 396 0.07 -34.28 38.94
C ALA A 396 0.80 -34.73 37.68
N TRP A 397 2.00 -35.26 37.86
CA TRP A 397 2.82 -35.86 36.80
C TRP A 397 3.66 -36.97 37.39
N GLU A 398 3.61 -38.14 36.75
CA GLU A 398 4.32 -39.34 37.19
C GLU A 398 5.70 -39.47 36.54
N GLY A 399 6.16 -38.44 35.84
CA GLY A 399 7.51 -38.37 35.30
C GLY A 399 8.48 -37.69 36.24
N GLU A 400 9.76 -37.98 36.08
CA GLU A 400 10.85 -37.36 36.83
C GLU A 400 11.59 -36.35 35.96
N LEU A 401 12.04 -35.26 36.58
CA LEU A 401 12.92 -34.29 35.92
C LEU A 401 14.31 -34.93 35.71
N PRO A 402 14.92 -34.75 34.53
CA PRO A 402 16.28 -35.25 34.31
C PRO A 402 17.28 -34.52 35.21
N SER A 403 18.36 -35.21 35.60
CA SER A 403 19.43 -34.63 36.44
C SER A 403 20.07 -33.38 35.85
N LYS A 404 20.05 -33.24 34.51
CA LYS A 404 20.44 -32.03 33.78
C LYS A 404 19.28 -31.54 32.92
N LEU A 405 18.79 -30.33 33.22
CA LEU A 405 17.73 -29.67 32.45
C LEU A 405 18.24 -29.12 31.12
N PRO A 406 17.39 -29.01 30.08
CA PRO A 406 17.73 -28.34 28.83
C PRO A 406 18.24 -26.92 29.05
N SER A 407 19.26 -26.53 28.29
CA SER A 407 19.94 -25.24 28.35
C SER A 407 18.97 -24.07 28.12
N LEU A 408 17.97 -24.21 27.23
CA LEU A 408 16.92 -23.20 27.04
C LEU A 408 16.09 -23.02 28.32
N LEU A 409 15.68 -24.11 28.95
CA LEU A 409 14.89 -24.07 30.18
C LEU A 409 15.68 -23.38 31.30
N GLN A 410 16.96 -23.70 31.46
CA GLN A 410 17.83 -23.03 32.44
C GLN A 410 17.92 -21.51 32.21
N LYS A 411 18.09 -21.08 30.95
CA LYS A 411 18.10 -19.65 30.59
C LYS A 411 16.75 -18.97 30.88
N ILE A 412 15.63 -19.65 30.57
CA ILE A 412 14.28 -19.15 30.85
C ILE A 412 14.07 -18.95 32.36
N ILE A 413 14.42 -19.94 33.17
CA ILE A 413 14.27 -19.86 34.64
C ILE A 413 15.11 -18.70 35.18
N LYS A 414 16.37 -18.59 34.75
CA LYS A 414 17.25 -17.49 35.14
C LYS A 414 16.66 -16.12 34.76
N ALA A 415 16.02 -16.01 33.60
CA ALA A 415 15.37 -14.77 33.19
C ALA A 415 14.10 -14.46 34.01
N ILE A 416 13.34 -15.47 34.42
CA ILE A 416 12.15 -15.29 35.26
C ILE A 416 12.53 -14.92 36.70
N ASP A 417 13.64 -15.45 37.21
CA ASP A 417 14.11 -15.16 38.57
C ASP A 417 14.93 -13.84 38.63
N GLU A 418 15.17 -13.17 37.49
CA GLU A 418 15.87 -11.88 37.44
C GLU A 418 14.94 -10.72 37.78
N ASP A 419 15.22 -10.00 38.87
CA ASP A 419 14.37 -8.91 39.37
C ASP A 419 14.48 -7.62 38.54
N LEU A 420 15.58 -7.46 37.79
CA LEU A 420 15.78 -6.27 36.94
C LEU A 420 14.84 -6.24 35.72
N PHE A 421 14.26 -7.38 35.33
CA PHE A 421 13.32 -7.42 34.20
C PHE A 421 11.90 -7.07 34.65
N ASN A 422 11.36 -5.98 34.10
CA ASN A 422 9.91 -5.79 34.06
C ASN A 422 9.25 -6.85 33.16
N ASP A 423 7.95 -7.08 33.32
CA ASP A 423 7.22 -8.13 32.58
C ASP A 423 7.31 -7.97 31.06
N HIS A 424 7.39 -6.73 30.56
CA HIS A 424 7.55 -6.47 29.13
C HIS A 424 8.93 -6.88 28.60
N ALA A 425 9.99 -6.52 29.31
CA ALA A 425 11.36 -6.88 28.98
C ALA A 425 11.56 -8.39 29.07
N LEU A 426 10.96 -9.04 30.07
CA LEU A 426 10.95 -10.49 30.21
C LEU A 426 10.30 -11.15 28.98
N ASP A 427 9.12 -10.70 28.56
CA ASP A 427 8.44 -11.23 27.37
C ASP A 427 9.28 -11.09 26.09
N LYS A 428 9.98 -9.96 25.91
CA LYS A 428 10.90 -9.77 24.78
C LYS A 428 12.11 -10.69 24.88
N HIS A 429 12.70 -10.81 26.06
CA HIS A 429 13.86 -11.67 26.28
C HIS A 429 13.52 -13.15 26.02
N LEU A 430 12.37 -13.62 26.52
CA LEU A 430 11.88 -14.97 26.25
C LEU A 430 11.71 -15.22 24.75
N ARG A 431 11.15 -14.26 24.02
CA ARG A 431 11.02 -14.36 22.55
C ARG A 431 12.37 -14.50 21.86
N VAL A 432 13.38 -13.74 22.29
CA VAL A 432 14.74 -13.85 21.74
C VAL A 432 15.33 -15.24 22.00
N LEU A 433 15.17 -15.78 23.21
CA LEU A 433 15.65 -17.12 23.55
C LEU A 433 14.95 -18.21 22.72
N VAL A 434 13.64 -18.14 22.57
CA VAL A 434 12.87 -19.11 21.78
C VAL A 434 13.26 -19.04 20.29
N GLU A 435 13.42 -17.84 19.73
CA GLU A 435 13.85 -17.67 18.34
C GLU A 435 15.31 -18.12 18.12
N GLU A 436 16.22 -17.88 19.08
CA GLU A 436 17.60 -18.42 19.04
C GLU A 436 17.56 -19.95 18.87
N TRP A 437 16.77 -20.63 19.69
CA TRP A 437 16.68 -22.09 19.69
C TRP A 437 15.94 -22.65 18.48
N LYS A 438 14.87 -22.00 18.05
CA LYS A 438 14.17 -22.32 16.80
C LYS A 438 15.14 -22.25 15.62
N ASN A 439 15.95 -21.19 15.53
CA ASN A 439 16.93 -21.05 14.46
C ASN A 439 18.01 -22.14 14.49
N LYS A 440 18.45 -22.56 15.69
CA LYS A 440 19.33 -23.73 15.84
C LYS A 440 18.70 -25.01 15.27
N VAL A 441 17.43 -25.26 15.58
CA VAL A 441 16.71 -26.45 15.08
C VAL A 441 16.53 -26.39 13.55
N VAL A 442 16.13 -25.24 13.01
CA VAL A 442 16.00 -25.02 11.55
C VAL A 442 17.34 -25.22 10.84
N CYS A 443 18.44 -24.72 11.43
CA CYS A 443 19.79 -24.94 10.90
C CYS A 443 20.14 -26.43 10.87
N ILE A 444 19.87 -27.18 11.95
CA ILE A 444 20.09 -28.63 12.02
C ILE A 444 19.28 -29.36 10.94
N ARG A 445 18.04 -28.94 10.67
CA ARG A 445 17.15 -29.57 9.66
C ARG A 445 17.64 -29.41 8.23
N LYS A 446 18.36 -28.33 7.92
CA LYS A 446 18.91 -28.08 6.59
C LYS A 446 20.19 -28.89 6.28
N VAL A 447 20.77 -29.57 7.27
CA VAL A 447 22.03 -30.30 7.11
C VAL A 447 21.75 -31.76 6.80
N SER A 448 22.18 -32.22 5.61
CA SER A 448 21.89 -33.58 5.12
C SER A 448 22.81 -34.68 5.67
N SER A 449 24.01 -34.32 6.15
CA SER A 449 25.04 -35.28 6.61
C SER A 449 25.05 -35.44 8.12
N ASN A 450 24.89 -36.67 8.61
CA ASN A 450 24.88 -36.98 10.06
C ASN A 450 26.18 -36.59 10.77
N GLN A 451 27.33 -36.70 10.10
CA GLN A 451 28.61 -36.29 10.68
C GLN A 451 28.68 -34.77 10.85
N ASP A 452 28.10 -34.01 9.92
CA ASP A 452 28.11 -32.55 9.97
C ASP A 452 27.06 -32.00 10.93
N VAL A 453 25.93 -32.70 11.12
CA VAL A 453 24.97 -32.42 12.19
C VAL A 453 25.63 -32.47 13.57
N ALA A 454 26.48 -33.46 13.83
CA ALA A 454 27.19 -33.57 15.11
C ALA A 454 28.17 -32.40 15.33
N LYS A 455 28.91 -32.00 14.29
CA LYS A 455 29.81 -30.84 14.33
C LYS A 455 29.04 -29.54 14.56
N ILE A 456 27.93 -29.33 13.84
CA ILE A 456 27.08 -28.13 13.93
C ILE A 456 26.41 -28.03 15.31
N LYS A 457 25.92 -29.14 15.87
CA LYS A 457 25.42 -29.17 17.25
C LYS A 457 26.49 -28.71 18.24
N LYS A 458 27.74 -29.16 18.07
CA LYS A 458 28.88 -28.72 18.91
C LYS A 458 29.17 -27.22 18.75
N ILE A 459 29.16 -26.70 17.52
CA ILE A 459 29.40 -25.26 17.23
C ILE A 459 28.30 -24.38 17.85
N MET A 460 27.03 -24.80 17.76
CA MET A 460 25.89 -24.04 18.31
C MET A 460 25.74 -24.19 19.84
N GLY A 461 26.65 -24.91 20.49
CA GLY A 461 26.64 -25.15 21.94
C GLY A 461 25.52 -26.06 22.42
N VAL A 462 24.94 -26.88 21.54
CA VAL A 462 23.90 -27.84 21.89
C VAL A 462 24.50 -28.97 22.71
N GLN A 463 23.96 -29.19 23.91
CA GLN A 463 24.42 -30.23 24.83
C GLN A 463 23.60 -31.52 24.68
N PRO A 464 24.06 -32.66 25.22
CA PRO A 464 23.31 -33.92 25.16
C PRO A 464 21.92 -33.84 25.80
N GLN A 465 21.76 -33.08 26.88
CA GLN A 465 20.46 -32.88 27.54
C GLN A 465 19.43 -32.11 26.69
N ASP A 466 19.89 -31.38 25.66
CA ASP A 466 19.01 -30.59 24.78
C ASP A 466 18.37 -31.43 23.68
N GLN A 467 18.79 -32.69 23.50
CA GLN A 467 18.30 -33.54 22.41
C GLN A 467 16.80 -33.81 22.48
N VAL A 468 16.23 -33.93 23.68
CA VAL A 468 14.77 -34.15 23.85
C VAL A 468 13.97 -32.97 23.30
N LEU A 469 14.41 -31.75 23.61
CA LEU A 469 13.80 -30.51 23.12
C LEU A 469 13.97 -30.39 21.60
N ILE A 470 15.19 -30.63 21.10
CA ILE A 470 15.48 -30.54 19.67
C ILE A 470 14.66 -31.55 18.87
N ASN A 471 14.57 -32.80 19.32
CA ASN A 471 13.79 -33.83 18.62
C ASN A 471 12.31 -33.45 18.56
N TYR A 472 11.74 -32.91 19.64
CA TYR A 472 10.35 -32.43 19.62
C TYR A 472 10.18 -31.27 18.64
N TRP A 473 11.04 -30.25 18.70
CA TRP A 473 10.90 -29.06 17.84
C TRP A 473 11.18 -29.40 16.38
N TYR A 474 12.13 -30.30 16.10
CA TYR A 474 12.49 -30.76 14.76
C TYR A 474 11.31 -31.41 14.03
N ASN A 475 10.45 -32.13 14.75
CA ASN A 475 9.29 -32.81 14.18
C ASN A 475 8.09 -31.89 13.91
N HIS A 476 8.07 -30.68 14.51
CA HIS A 476 6.90 -29.80 14.51
C HIS A 476 7.16 -28.40 13.92
N LEU A 477 8.42 -27.99 13.77
CA LEU A 477 8.89 -26.88 12.93
C LEU A 477 9.15 -27.45 11.53
#